data_AF-A0A963RVJ6-F1
#
_entry.id   AF-A0A963RVJ6-F1
#
_cell.length_a   1.000
_cell.length_b   1.000
_cell.length_c   1.000
_cell.angle_alpha   90.00
_cell.angle_beta   90.00
_cell.angle_gamma   90.00
#
_symmetry.space_group_name_H-M   'P 1'
#
loop_
_entity.id
_entity.type
_entity.pdbx_description
1 polymer ?
#
loop_
_entity_poly.entity_id
_entity_poly.type
_entity_poly.pdbx_seq_one_letter_code
_entity_poly.pdbx_strand_id
1 'polypeptide(L)'
;LLWLGAFALAWTSSGRTEPLPYIPLLNPTDLAVLLAMGALLLWRGMVNAAEPRPQGAGLLRQPVFWGAIGLLALVVLSTVWLRVAHHFFQVPWNAWALYHSFVVQTGYAILWTVLALALMVAAHRRGLRPAWLAGAGLLALVVLKLILVDLSNRGGGERIIAFIGVGVLMLVVGYLAPLPPRAAARIDKEAA
;
A
#
# COMPACT_ATOMS: atom_id res chain seq x y z
N LEU A 1 0.94 -2.65 20.64
CA LEU A 1 -0.52 -2.67 20.91
C LEU A 1 -1.30 -1.78 19.95
N LEU A 2 -1.03 -0.47 19.89
CA LEU A 2 -1.77 0.45 19.03
C LEU A 2 -1.76 0.09 17.53
N TRP A 3 -0.60 -0.33 16.99
CA TRP A 3 -0.51 -0.83 15.61
C TRP A 3 -1.40 -2.06 15.35
N LEU A 4 -1.40 -3.03 16.28
CA LEU A 4 -2.22 -4.24 16.18
C LEU A 4 -3.71 -3.92 16.28
N GLY A 5 -4.08 -3.00 17.17
CA GLY A 5 -5.46 -2.52 17.31
C GLY A 5 -5.95 -1.83 16.04
N ALA A 6 -5.13 -0.94 15.46
CA ALA A 6 -5.42 -0.27 14.20
C ALA A 6 -5.57 -1.25 13.04
N PHE A 7 -4.66 -2.23 12.95
CA PHE A 7 -4.72 -3.30 11.94
C PHE A 7 -5.99 -4.14 12.08
N ALA A 8 -6.29 -4.62 13.29
CA ALA A 8 -7.47 -5.45 13.55
C ALA A 8 -8.76 -4.68 13.26
N LEU A 9 -8.83 -3.41 13.68
CA LEU A 9 -9.98 -2.54 13.42
C LEU A 9 -10.19 -2.33 11.92
N ALA A 10 -9.12 -2.04 11.17
CA ALA A 10 -9.20 -1.87 9.72
C ALA A 10 -9.72 -3.12 9.01
N TRP A 11 -9.25 -4.30 9.44
CA TRP A 11 -9.59 -5.59 8.84
C TRP A 11 -11.01 -6.07 9.14
N THR A 12 -11.48 -5.88 10.38
CA THR A 12 -12.72 -6.49 10.85
C THR A 12 -13.94 -5.60 10.67
N SER A 13 -13.75 -4.28 10.70
CA SER A 13 -14.86 -3.34 10.69
C SER A 13 -15.34 -3.01 9.28
N SER A 14 -16.65 -3.18 9.08
CA SER A 14 -17.36 -2.80 7.86
C SER A 14 -17.55 -1.29 7.71
N GLY A 15 -17.24 -0.48 8.74
CA GLY A 15 -17.39 0.98 8.67
C GLY A 15 -18.85 1.44 8.66
N ARG A 16 -19.74 0.73 9.38
CA ARG A 16 -21.15 1.12 9.55
C ARG A 16 -21.24 2.55 10.08
N THR A 17 -22.02 3.37 9.38
CA THR A 17 -22.15 4.81 9.61
C THR A 17 -23.60 5.26 9.81
N GLU A 18 -24.55 4.34 9.85
CA GLU A 18 -25.98 4.65 9.99
C GLU A 18 -26.25 5.57 11.21
N PRO A 19 -27.05 6.64 11.04
CA PRO A 19 -27.85 7.01 9.86
C PRO A 19 -27.10 7.86 8.78
N LEU A 20 -25.83 8.20 9.00
CA LEU A 20 -25.07 9.05 8.08
C LEU A 20 -24.67 8.30 6.81
N PRO A 21 -24.54 9.01 5.66
CA PRO A 21 -24.03 8.41 4.44
C PRO A 21 -22.57 7.98 4.60
N TYR A 22 -22.21 6.84 4.01
CA TYR A 22 -20.84 6.37 3.99
C TYR A 22 -19.98 7.27 3.10
N ILE A 23 -19.00 7.96 3.71
CA ILE A 23 -17.96 8.70 3.00
C ILE A 23 -16.61 8.02 3.30
N PRO A 24 -15.87 7.55 2.26
CA PRO A 24 -14.56 6.95 2.45
C PRO A 24 -13.63 7.88 3.22
N LEU A 25 -12.80 7.33 4.13
CA LEU A 25 -11.86 8.07 4.98
C LEU A 25 -12.49 8.95 6.07
N LEU A 26 -13.79 9.25 6.00
CA LEU A 26 -14.50 10.06 7.01
C LEU A 26 -15.40 9.22 7.93
N ASN A 27 -15.52 7.92 7.70
CA ASN A 27 -16.23 7.06 8.64
C ASN A 27 -15.44 6.89 9.96
N PRO A 28 -16.12 6.57 11.08
CA PRO A 28 -15.47 6.45 12.39
C PRO A 28 -14.33 5.44 12.43
N THR A 29 -14.43 4.33 11.70
CA THR A 29 -13.40 3.30 11.62
C THR A 29 -12.13 3.84 10.95
N ASP A 30 -12.26 4.44 9.78
CA ASP A 30 -11.16 5.02 9.03
C ASP A 30 -10.51 6.14 9.82
N LEU A 31 -11.32 7.01 10.43
CA LEU A 31 -10.81 8.11 11.25
C LEU A 31 -10.03 7.57 12.45
N ALA A 32 -10.55 6.56 13.15
CA ALA A 32 -9.85 5.94 14.28
C ALA A 32 -8.51 5.33 13.86
N VAL A 33 -8.45 4.67 12.70
CA VAL A 33 -7.20 4.08 12.20
C VAL A 33 -6.23 5.15 11.70
N LEU A 34 -6.71 6.20 11.03
CA LEU A 34 -5.90 7.35 10.61
C LEU A 34 -5.32 8.09 11.82
N LEU A 35 -6.13 8.29 12.88
CA LEU A 35 -5.68 8.87 14.14
C LEU A 35 -4.65 7.98 14.83
N ALA A 36 -4.85 6.66 14.85
CA ALA A 36 -3.88 5.72 15.40
C ALA A 36 -2.55 5.77 14.62
N MET A 37 -2.60 5.81 13.29
CA MET A 37 -1.41 5.95 12.46
C MET A 37 -0.71 7.30 12.68
N GLY A 38 -1.47 8.39 12.78
CA GLY A 38 -0.96 9.72 13.14
C GLY A 38 -0.30 9.73 14.53
N ALA A 39 -0.91 9.08 15.52
CA ALA A 39 -0.36 8.95 16.87
C ALA A 39 0.98 8.18 16.87
N LEU A 40 1.13 7.12 16.06
CA LEU A 40 2.42 6.42 15.91
C LEU A 40 3.50 7.32 15.32
N LEU A 41 3.16 8.14 14.32
CA LEU A 41 4.09 9.07 13.68
C LEU A 41 4.50 10.20 14.63
N LEU A 42 3.54 10.80 15.35
CA LEU A 42 3.80 11.82 16.36
C LEU A 42 4.63 11.27 17.50
N TRP A 43 4.31 10.06 17.99
CA TRP A 43 5.07 9.41 19.05
C TRP A 43 6.53 9.18 18.64
N ARG A 44 6.77 8.73 17.40
CA ARG A 44 8.13 8.64 16.86
C ARG A 44 8.83 10.00 16.83
N GLY A 45 8.13 11.06 16.41
CA GLY A 45 8.66 12.43 16.41
C GLY A 45 9.08 12.88 17.82
N MET A 46 8.22 12.66 18.82
CA MET A 46 8.48 12.98 20.22
C MET A 46 9.68 12.20 20.77
N VAL A 47 9.75 10.89 20.50
CA VAL A 47 10.89 10.04 20.91
C VAL A 47 12.21 10.52 20.29
N ASN A 48 12.18 10.98 19.04
CA ASN A 48 13.37 11.49 18.38
C ASN A 48 13.81 12.86 18.91
N ALA A 49 12.88 13.67 19.43
CA ALA A 49 13.13 15.01 19.95
C ALA A 49 13.49 15.05 21.45
N ALA A 50 13.26 13.97 22.20
CA ALA A 50 13.46 13.94 23.65
C ALA A 50 14.94 13.84 24.07
N GLU A 51 15.34 14.69 25.03
CA GLU A 51 16.63 14.65 25.73
C GLU A 51 16.42 14.71 27.27
N PRO A 52 16.97 13.76 28.07
CA PRO A 52 17.67 12.55 27.66
C PRO A 52 16.74 11.52 27.02
N ARG A 53 17.31 10.67 26.18
CA ARG A 53 16.54 9.75 25.33
C ARG A 53 15.87 8.66 26.19
N PRO A 54 14.57 8.37 25.98
CA PRO A 54 13.88 7.34 26.72
C PRO A 54 14.45 5.95 26.41
N GLN A 55 14.78 5.21 27.48
CA GLN A 55 15.27 3.83 27.40
C GLN A 55 14.13 2.91 26.90
N GLY A 56 14.42 2.00 25.96
CA GLY A 56 13.43 1.07 25.40
C GLY A 56 12.74 1.51 24.08
N ALA A 57 12.93 2.74 23.61
CA ALA A 57 12.28 3.25 22.39
C ALA A 57 13.03 2.93 21.08
N GLY A 58 13.97 1.97 21.09
CA GLY A 58 14.83 1.66 19.95
C GLY A 58 14.06 1.21 18.70
N LEU A 59 12.96 0.47 18.88
CA LEU A 59 12.17 -0.08 17.78
C LEU A 59 11.52 1.01 16.91
N LEU A 60 11.10 2.13 17.50
CA LEU A 60 10.50 3.26 16.75
C LEU A 60 11.50 3.95 15.82
N ARG A 61 12.81 3.80 16.07
CA ARG A 61 13.86 4.49 15.31
C ARG A 61 14.38 3.64 14.16
N GLN A 62 14.22 2.33 14.24
CA GLN A 62 14.67 1.38 13.24
C GLN A 62 13.91 1.51 11.91
N PRO A 63 14.53 1.12 10.78
CA PRO A 63 13.87 1.13 9.47
C PRO A 63 12.60 0.27 9.43
N VAL A 64 12.50 -0.76 10.29
CA VAL A 64 11.31 -1.63 10.42
C VAL A 64 10.04 -0.85 10.74
N PHE A 65 10.13 0.28 11.47
CA PHE A 65 8.97 1.13 11.75
C PHE A 65 8.32 1.64 10.46
N TRP A 66 9.12 2.09 9.49
CA TRP A 66 8.59 2.57 8.22
C TRP A 66 7.94 1.44 7.40
N GLY A 67 8.49 0.22 7.48
CA GLY A 67 7.86 -0.97 6.92
C GLY A 67 6.49 -1.26 7.56
N ALA A 68 6.41 -1.20 8.90
CA ALA A 68 5.17 -1.40 9.63
C ALA A 68 4.10 -0.33 9.32
N ILE A 69 4.50 0.94 9.20
CA ILE A 69 3.59 2.01 8.76
C ILE A 69 3.13 1.81 7.31
N GLY A 70 4.05 1.44 6.42
CA GLY A 70 3.72 1.16 5.01
C GLY A 70 2.72 -0.01 4.88
N LEU A 71 2.93 -1.08 5.64
CA LEU A 71 2.02 -2.22 5.68
C LEU A 71 0.65 -1.83 6.22
N LEU A 72 0.60 -1.06 7.32
CA LEU A 72 -0.66 -0.57 7.86
C LEU A 72 -1.41 0.30 6.85
N ALA A 73 -0.70 1.23 6.19
CA ALA A 73 -1.30 2.07 5.15
C ALA A 73 -1.86 1.24 3.99
N LEU A 74 -1.15 0.20 3.53
CA LEU A 74 -1.63 -0.70 2.48
C LEU A 74 -2.91 -1.43 2.89
N VAL A 75 -2.97 -1.94 4.13
CA VAL A 75 -4.15 -2.63 4.68
C VAL A 75 -5.32 -1.68 4.82
N VAL A 76 -5.07 -0.46 5.33
CA VAL A 76 -6.10 0.58 5.46
C VAL A 76 -6.69 0.91 4.09
N LEU A 77 -5.86 1.24 3.11
CA LEU A 77 -6.33 1.57 1.77
C LEU A 77 -7.08 0.40 1.12
N SER A 78 -6.60 -0.83 1.32
CA SER A 78 -7.28 -2.03 0.83
C SER A 78 -8.65 -2.23 1.48
N THR A 79 -8.76 -2.03 2.79
CA THR A 79 -10.04 -2.18 3.51
C THR A 79 -11.00 -1.02 3.22
N VAL A 80 -10.50 0.20 2.98
CA VAL A 80 -11.31 1.33 2.48
C VAL A 80 -11.93 0.97 1.14
N TRP A 81 -11.17 0.34 0.24
CA TRP A 81 -11.71 -0.16 -1.03
C TRP A 81 -12.81 -1.21 -0.83
N LEU A 82 -12.64 -2.15 0.10
CA LEU A 82 -13.71 -3.12 0.42
C LEU A 82 -14.98 -2.41 0.89
N ARG A 83 -14.86 -1.39 1.74
CA ARG A 83 -16.00 -0.62 2.24
C ARG A 83 -16.65 0.18 1.10
N VAL A 84 -15.87 0.74 0.19
CA VAL A 84 -16.38 1.36 -1.05
C VAL A 84 -17.17 0.34 -1.87
N ALA A 85 -16.62 -0.86 -2.11
CA ALA A 85 -17.30 -1.93 -2.84
C ALA A 85 -18.61 -2.35 -2.14
N HIS A 86 -18.60 -2.42 -0.81
CA HIS A 86 -19.78 -2.78 -0.04
C HIS A 86 -20.88 -1.73 -0.12
N HIS A 87 -20.55 -0.46 0.14
CA HIS A 87 -21.55 0.62 0.23
C HIS A 87 -22.00 1.15 -1.13
N PHE A 88 -21.09 1.28 -2.11
CA PHE A 88 -21.43 1.86 -3.42
C PHE A 88 -21.78 0.81 -4.48
N PHE A 89 -21.21 -0.39 -4.40
CA PHE A 89 -21.44 -1.46 -5.38
C PHE A 89 -22.29 -2.62 -4.82
N GLN A 90 -22.85 -2.45 -3.62
CA GLN A 90 -23.76 -3.41 -2.98
C GLN A 90 -23.16 -4.83 -2.84
N VAL A 91 -21.83 -4.94 -2.79
CA VAL A 91 -21.17 -6.24 -2.59
C VAL A 91 -21.37 -6.65 -1.13
N PRO A 92 -21.97 -7.81 -0.82
CA PRO A 92 -22.21 -8.21 0.57
C PRO A 92 -20.90 -8.27 1.40
N TRP A 93 -20.94 -7.77 2.64
CA TRP A 93 -19.79 -7.82 3.56
C TRP A 93 -19.62 -9.22 4.16
N ASN A 94 -19.22 -10.17 3.32
CA ASN A 94 -18.79 -11.49 3.74
C ASN A 94 -17.56 -11.91 2.93
N ALA A 95 -16.67 -12.69 3.56
CA ALA A 95 -15.38 -13.02 2.97
C ALA A 95 -15.50 -13.73 1.61
N TRP A 96 -16.51 -14.59 1.45
CA TRP A 96 -16.73 -15.33 0.22
C TRP A 96 -17.18 -14.41 -0.94
N ALA A 97 -18.15 -13.53 -0.72
CA ALA A 97 -18.65 -12.59 -1.72
C ALA A 97 -17.60 -11.54 -2.09
N LEU A 98 -16.86 -11.01 -1.12
CA LEU A 98 -15.77 -10.08 -1.38
C LEU A 98 -14.64 -10.74 -2.20
N TYR A 99 -14.32 -12.00 -1.91
CA TYR A 99 -13.30 -12.73 -2.66
C TYR A 99 -13.72 -13.01 -4.11
N HIS A 100 -14.97 -13.41 -4.35
CA HIS A 100 -15.46 -13.74 -5.70
C HIS A 100 -15.97 -12.52 -6.49
N SER A 101 -15.99 -11.33 -5.89
CA SER A 101 -16.48 -10.12 -6.55
C SER A 101 -15.47 -9.59 -7.57
N PHE A 102 -15.89 -9.51 -8.83
CA PHE A 102 -15.12 -8.88 -9.90
C PHE A 102 -14.73 -7.44 -9.55
N VAL A 103 -15.67 -6.64 -9.03
CA VAL A 103 -15.42 -5.25 -8.63
C VAL A 103 -14.30 -5.16 -7.59
N VAL A 104 -14.35 -6.02 -6.56
CA VAL A 104 -13.32 -6.04 -5.50
C VAL A 104 -11.97 -6.42 -6.10
N GLN A 105 -11.91 -7.49 -6.90
CA GLN A 105 -10.65 -8.00 -7.43
C GLN A 105 -9.98 -7.03 -8.40
N THR A 106 -10.74 -6.45 -9.34
CA THR A 106 -10.26 -5.46 -10.30
C THR A 106 -9.85 -4.17 -9.58
N GLY A 107 -10.65 -3.70 -8.63
CA GLY A 107 -10.31 -2.51 -7.86
C GLY A 107 -9.06 -2.67 -7.01
N TYR A 108 -8.81 -3.86 -6.44
CA TYR A 108 -7.54 -4.16 -5.77
C TYR A 108 -6.34 -4.10 -6.72
N ALA A 109 -6.48 -4.64 -7.93
CA ALA A 109 -5.42 -4.59 -8.92
C ALA A 109 -5.08 -3.12 -9.27
N ILE A 110 -6.09 -2.31 -9.59
CA ILE A 110 -5.92 -0.89 -9.90
C ILE A 110 -5.30 -0.14 -8.71
N LEU A 111 -5.86 -0.31 -7.51
CA LEU A 111 -5.38 0.36 -6.30
C LEU A 111 -3.92 0.03 -6.02
N TRP A 112 -3.55 -1.25 -6.00
CA TRP A 112 -2.18 -1.67 -5.71
C TRP A 112 -1.20 -1.24 -6.80
N THR A 113 -1.59 -1.24 -8.08
CA THR A 113 -0.76 -0.69 -9.15
C THR A 113 -0.52 0.80 -8.96
N VAL A 114 -1.55 1.60 -8.71
CA VAL A 114 -1.40 3.04 -8.47
C VAL A 114 -0.52 3.31 -7.25
N LEU A 115 -0.70 2.57 -6.16
CA LEU A 115 0.13 2.71 -4.96
C LEU A 115 1.58 2.32 -5.21
N ALA A 116 1.83 1.22 -5.93
CA ALA A 116 3.16 0.79 -6.30
C ALA A 116 3.88 1.87 -7.14
N LEU A 117 3.22 2.38 -8.18
CA LEU A 117 3.76 3.44 -9.04
C LEU A 117 4.05 4.72 -8.25
N ALA A 118 3.08 5.19 -7.46
CA ALA A 118 3.26 6.38 -6.64
C ALA A 118 4.42 6.22 -5.66
N LEU A 119 4.54 5.06 -5.02
CA LEU A 119 5.64 4.74 -4.11
C LEU A 119 6.99 4.72 -4.83
N MET A 120 7.08 4.08 -6.00
CA MET A 120 8.31 4.02 -6.78
C MET A 120 8.74 5.40 -7.28
N VAL A 121 7.82 6.21 -7.81
CA VAL A 121 8.11 7.59 -8.26
C VAL A 121 8.54 8.46 -7.07
N ALA A 122 7.82 8.42 -5.96
CA ALA A 122 8.17 9.19 -4.77
C ALA A 122 9.50 8.75 -4.16
N ALA A 123 9.78 7.44 -4.14
CA ALA A 123 11.03 6.88 -3.68
C ALA A 123 12.19 7.26 -4.60
N HIS A 124 11.97 7.26 -5.92
CA HIS A 124 12.96 7.71 -6.90
C HIS A 124 13.36 9.17 -6.66
N ARG A 125 12.36 10.06 -6.57
CA ARG A 125 12.58 11.49 -6.31
C ARG A 125 13.29 11.77 -4.99
N ARG A 126 13.12 10.90 -3.98
CA ARG A 126 13.75 11.03 -2.65
C ARG A 126 15.03 10.19 -2.50
N GLY A 127 15.47 9.46 -3.52
CA GLY A 127 16.62 8.56 -3.43
C GLY A 127 16.44 7.36 -2.49
N LEU A 128 15.21 7.00 -2.13
CA LEU A 128 14.90 5.98 -1.13
C LEU A 128 14.82 4.58 -1.75
N ARG A 129 15.97 3.92 -1.91
CA ARG A 129 16.06 2.56 -2.47
C ARG A 129 15.11 1.53 -1.82
N PRO A 130 15.02 1.41 -0.48
CA PRO A 130 14.16 0.39 0.13
C PRO A 130 12.67 0.61 -0.18
N ALA A 131 12.23 1.87 -0.21
CA ALA A 131 10.86 2.22 -0.56
C ALA A 131 10.56 1.92 -2.03
N TRP A 132 11.53 2.18 -2.93
CA TRP A 132 11.40 1.83 -4.34
C TRP A 132 11.26 0.31 -4.53
N LEU A 133 12.09 -0.48 -3.84
CA LEU A 133 12.02 -1.95 -3.89
C LEU A 133 10.71 -2.49 -3.33
N ALA A 134 10.18 -1.87 -2.27
CA ALA A 134 8.85 -2.22 -1.74
C ALA A 134 7.75 -1.97 -2.77
N GLY A 135 7.80 -0.83 -3.47
CA GLY A 135 6.88 -0.54 -4.58
C GLY A 135 7.01 -1.53 -5.74
N ALA A 136 8.24 -1.85 -6.15
CA ALA A 136 8.49 -2.86 -7.18
C ALA A 136 7.97 -4.24 -6.78
N GLY A 137 8.14 -4.63 -5.52
CA GLY A 137 7.61 -5.88 -4.97
C GLY A 137 6.07 -5.92 -4.98
N LEU A 138 5.42 -4.82 -4.59
CA LEU A 138 3.97 -4.69 -4.68
C LEU A 138 3.48 -4.80 -6.14
N LEU A 139 4.18 -4.16 -7.07
CA LEU A 139 3.85 -4.25 -8.49
C LEU A 139 4.01 -5.68 -9.02
N ALA A 140 5.11 -6.36 -8.66
CA ALA A 140 5.34 -7.75 -9.03
C ALA A 140 4.24 -8.67 -8.48
N LEU A 141 3.77 -8.42 -7.25
CA LEU A 141 2.64 -9.15 -6.66
C LEU A 141 1.35 -8.95 -7.47
N VAL A 142 1.05 -7.72 -7.91
CA VAL A 142 -0.11 -7.46 -8.77
C VAL A 142 0.01 -8.19 -10.10
N VAL A 143 1.15 -8.08 -10.77
CA VAL A 143 1.39 -8.76 -12.06
C VAL A 143 1.25 -10.28 -11.91
N LEU A 144 1.84 -10.85 -10.86
CA LEU A 144 1.70 -12.27 -10.55
C LEU A 144 0.24 -12.66 -10.34
N LYS A 145 -0.52 -11.88 -9.57
CA LYS A 145 -1.96 -12.09 -9.38
C LYS A 145 -2.71 -12.08 -10.71
N LEU A 146 -2.47 -11.10 -11.57
CA LEU A 146 -3.12 -11.01 -12.89
C LEU A 146 -2.78 -12.24 -13.75
N ILE A 147 -1.52 -12.69 -13.75
CA ILE A 147 -1.14 -13.88 -14.51
C ILE A 147 -1.82 -15.14 -13.96
N LEU A 148 -1.80 -15.33 -12.64
CA LEU A 148 -2.38 -16.55 -12.05
C LEU A 148 -3.90 -16.59 -12.17
N VAL A 149 -4.58 -15.46 -11.98
CA VAL A 149 -6.04 -15.37 -11.93
C VAL A 149 -6.65 -15.12 -13.31
N ASP A 150 -6.09 -14.20 -14.10
CA ASP A 150 -6.66 -13.79 -15.39
C ASP A 150 -6.15 -14.60 -16.56
N LEU A 151 -4.88 -15.05 -16.59
CA LEU A 151 -4.43 -15.86 -17.73
C LEU A 151 -4.92 -17.31 -17.68
N SER A 152 -5.16 -17.89 -16.51
CA SER A 152 -5.59 -19.29 -16.38
C SER A 152 -6.97 -19.55 -16.99
N ASN A 153 -7.87 -18.56 -16.95
CA ASN A 153 -9.25 -18.67 -17.43
C ASN A 153 -9.51 -18.04 -18.80
N ARG A 154 -8.47 -17.58 -19.52
CA ARG A 154 -8.60 -16.78 -20.75
C ARG A 154 -7.98 -17.42 -22.00
N GLY A 155 -8.57 -17.12 -23.16
CA GLY A 155 -8.15 -17.61 -24.48
C GLY A 155 -6.82 -16.99 -24.95
N GLY A 156 -6.20 -17.55 -26.00
CA GLY A 156 -4.84 -17.16 -26.44
C GLY A 156 -4.66 -15.66 -26.74
N GLY A 157 -5.62 -15.00 -27.39
CA GLY A 157 -5.54 -13.57 -27.73
C GLY A 157 -5.58 -12.63 -26.52
N GLU A 158 -6.39 -12.96 -25.51
CA GLU A 158 -6.49 -12.16 -24.27
C GLU A 158 -5.18 -12.20 -23.48
N ARG A 159 -4.47 -13.32 -23.52
CA ARG A 159 -3.13 -13.47 -22.91
C ARG A 159 -2.13 -12.53 -23.56
N ILE A 160 -2.14 -12.40 -24.90
CA ILE A 160 -1.24 -11.50 -25.64
C ILE A 160 -1.47 -10.05 -25.19
N ILE A 161 -2.71 -9.59 -25.14
CA ILE A 161 -3.06 -8.22 -24.72
C ILE A 161 -2.59 -7.97 -23.28
N ALA A 162 -2.80 -8.95 -22.37
CA ALA A 162 -2.35 -8.85 -20.99
C ALA A 162 -0.82 -8.73 -20.88
N PHE A 163 -0.06 -9.54 -21.64
CA PHE A 163 1.40 -9.45 -21.67
C PHE A 163 1.90 -8.10 -22.18
N ILE A 164 1.27 -7.58 -23.24
CA ILE A 164 1.59 -6.25 -23.76
C ILE A 164 1.31 -5.17 -22.71
N GLY A 165 0.15 -5.23 -22.05
CA GLY A 165 -0.21 -4.28 -20.99
C GLY A 165 0.80 -4.28 -19.84
N VAL A 166 1.22 -5.47 -19.38
CA VAL A 166 2.27 -5.62 -18.36
C VAL A 166 3.62 -5.09 -18.87
N GLY A 167 4.00 -5.39 -20.11
CA GLY A 167 5.25 -4.90 -20.71
C GLY A 167 5.29 -3.37 -20.82
N VAL A 168 4.20 -2.75 -21.28
CA VAL A 168 4.06 -1.29 -21.33
C VAL A 168 4.14 -0.68 -19.92
N LEU A 169 3.47 -1.30 -18.94
CA LEU A 169 3.54 -0.86 -17.55
C LEU A 169 4.99 -0.91 -17.02
N MET A 170 5.72 -1.99 -17.28
CA MET A 170 7.13 -2.13 -16.90
C MET A 170 8.01 -1.07 -17.59
N LEU A 171 7.74 -0.74 -18.85
CA LEU A 171 8.45 0.31 -19.58
C LEU A 171 8.21 1.69 -18.96
N VAL A 172 6.95 2.02 -18.66
CA VAL A 172 6.57 3.28 -18.01
C VAL A 172 7.27 3.42 -16.65
N VAL A 173 7.30 2.35 -15.86
CA VAL A 173 8.00 2.32 -14.57
C VAL A 173 9.50 2.56 -14.75
N GLY A 174 10.13 1.84 -15.69
CA GLY A 174 11.56 1.97 -15.96
C GLY A 174 11.94 3.38 -16.43
N TYR A 175 11.06 4.03 -17.19
CA TYR A 175 11.26 5.40 -17.67
C TYR A 175 11.03 6.46 -16.57
N LEU A 176 9.92 6.38 -15.83
CA LEU A 176 9.54 7.42 -14.85
C LEU A 176 10.24 7.30 -13.50
N ALA A 177 10.63 6.09 -13.10
CA ALA A 177 11.16 5.81 -11.78
C ALA A 177 12.31 4.80 -11.84
N PRO A 178 13.46 5.15 -12.44
CA PRO A 178 14.61 4.25 -12.46
C PRO A 178 15.13 4.00 -11.03
N LEU A 179 15.75 2.84 -10.81
CA LEU A 179 16.28 2.46 -9.49
C LEU A 179 17.30 3.52 -9.00
N PRO A 180 17.09 4.16 -7.84
CA PRO A 180 18.06 5.14 -7.31
C PRO A 180 19.46 4.51 -7.14
N PRO A 181 20.57 5.23 -7.38
CA PRO A 181 21.93 4.69 -7.22
C PRO A 181 22.29 4.34 -5.76
N ARG A 182 23.27 3.46 -5.53
CA ARG A 182 23.75 3.12 -4.16
C ARG A 182 24.48 4.33 -3.60
N ALA A 183 24.35 4.58 -2.30
CA ALA A 183 25.05 5.69 -1.64
C ALA A 183 26.57 5.64 -1.89
N ALA A 184 27.18 4.46 -1.81
CA ALA A 184 28.61 4.26 -2.12
C ALA A 184 28.97 4.65 -3.57
N ALA A 185 28.14 4.29 -4.55
CA ALA A 185 28.38 4.60 -5.96
C ALA A 185 28.21 6.10 -6.32
N ARG A 186 27.67 6.91 -5.40
CA ARG A 186 27.60 8.37 -5.55
C ARG A 186 28.93 9.03 -5.17
N ILE A 187 29.56 8.54 -4.11
CA ILE A 187 30.82 9.08 -3.58
C ILE A 187 31.95 8.89 -4.60
N ASP A 188 32.02 7.73 -5.25
CA ASP A 188 33.03 7.47 -6.29
C ASP A 188 32.87 8.36 -7.54
N LYS A 189 31.66 8.87 -7.81
CA LYS A 189 31.37 9.79 -8.92
C LYS A 189 31.60 11.25 -8.59
N GLU A 190 31.55 11.64 -7.32
CA GLU A 190 31.87 13.00 -6.86
C GLU A 190 33.38 13.14 -6.56
N ALA A 191 34.08 12.03 -6.33
CA ALA A 191 35.52 11.98 -6.08
C ALA A 191 36.38 11.79 -7.36
N ALA A 192 35.76 11.58 -8.52
CA ALA A 192 36.41 11.41 -9.83
C ALA A 192 36.11 12.60 -10.75
#